data_AF-A0A7G2CHQ6-F1
#
_entry.id   AF-A0A7G2CHQ6-F1
#
_cell.length_a   1.000
_cell.length_b   1.000
_cell.length_c   1.000
_cell.angle_alpha   90.00
_cell.angle_beta   90.00
_cell.angle_gamma   90.00
#
_symmetry.space_group_name_H-M   'P 1'
#
loop_
_entity.id
_entity.type
_entity.pdbx_description
1 polymer ?
#
loop_
_entity_poly.entity_id
_entity_poly.type
_entity_poly.pdbx_seq_one_letter_code
_entity_poly.pdbx_strand_id
1 'polypeptide(L)'
;MQCTDIFFLKADICQLGLDQRKVNMLAREYCDLIGKKLKPVILSHHMLAGLKQGQAKMSKSDPDSAIFMEDTEEDVRRKILQAYCPKVAQQQTAVTEDGAPESTDDKNPILDYYQCVVFSRPGASTKIGEKEFSTYEALESAFISDEVSEEALKEGLVTEINALLDPVRHHFQSNEEAKDLLEQVKSFRKAGVTPESKNETVYVAPDHPIACVFLPAQLRMPVTVANGIVKAVQQFLEQNPAGEVKAILPQWSAMGADELTGDEKDIKAALEYNVLLLQKYGLPSTVTVTSEEDLILADPNLYWFTTINVGRKNTLAHIETLYGGEVKNAGQVIAALMKVSDALLLKATHVLQTSFDGNTCELIKEFTAEQIKVENIDETAIPALHRPDAAPAILGVDDVLYLDDTEMDIRRKIKKAYSAPNESENPVIAVAAYFLQKNGEVLVERGEANGGNITYDKEAALREDCGSGALHPGDLKTAVAKLLVSSSETCRAALSTPEVKKLSQTLKNAEKKMAKKK
;
A
#
# COMPACT_ATOMS: atom_id res chain seq x y z
N MET A 1 -1.53 10.84 -2.24
CA MET A 1 -2.50 11.82 -1.68
C MET A 1 -2.41 13.15 -2.41
N GLN A 2 -1.36 13.96 -2.25
CA GLN A 2 -1.28 15.29 -2.91
C GLN A 2 -1.48 15.28 -4.44
N CYS A 3 -0.96 14.27 -5.16
CA CYS A 3 -1.25 14.09 -6.59
C CYS A 3 -2.75 13.88 -6.88
N THR A 4 -3.43 13.09 -6.04
CA THR A 4 -4.88 12.84 -6.11
C THR A 4 -5.69 14.13 -5.89
N ASP A 5 -5.22 14.99 -4.96
CA ASP A 5 -5.92 16.23 -4.59
C ASP A 5 -6.14 17.16 -5.79
N ILE A 6 -5.19 17.21 -6.73
CA ILE A 6 -5.30 18.01 -7.95
C ILE A 6 -6.57 17.66 -8.74
N PHE A 7 -6.88 16.37 -8.86
CA PHE A 7 -8.07 15.88 -9.55
C PHE A 7 -9.32 15.98 -8.68
N PHE A 8 -9.19 15.71 -7.38
CA PHE A 8 -10.29 15.73 -6.43
C PHE A 8 -10.86 17.15 -6.27
N LEU A 9 -9.99 18.15 -6.13
CA LEU A 9 -10.34 19.57 -6.09
C LEU A 9 -10.76 20.12 -7.46
N LYS A 10 -10.58 19.34 -8.53
CA LYS A 10 -10.83 19.73 -9.93
C LYS A 10 -10.05 21.01 -10.30
N ALA A 11 -8.81 21.10 -9.85
CA ALA A 11 -7.98 22.26 -10.13
C ALA A 11 -7.56 22.29 -11.60
N ASP A 12 -7.87 23.39 -12.29
CA ASP A 12 -7.34 23.64 -13.64
C ASP A 12 -5.88 24.10 -13.60
N ILE A 13 -5.52 24.84 -12.54
CA ILE A 13 -4.19 25.42 -12.33
C ILE A 13 -3.68 25.03 -10.94
N CYS A 14 -2.53 24.35 -10.89
CA CYS A 14 -1.78 24.13 -9.66
C CYS A 14 -0.85 25.34 -9.42
N GLN A 15 -1.28 26.26 -8.56
CA GLN A 15 -0.51 27.42 -8.15
C GLN A 15 0.17 27.15 -6.80
N LEU A 16 1.36 26.56 -6.82
CA LEU A 16 2.16 26.19 -5.64
C LEU A 16 3.63 26.58 -5.82
N GLY A 17 4.44 26.51 -4.77
CA GLY A 17 5.88 26.77 -4.85
C GLY A 17 6.58 25.79 -5.80
N LEU A 18 7.77 26.18 -6.29
CA LEU A 18 8.58 25.32 -7.16
C LEU A 18 8.97 23.99 -6.50
N ASP A 19 9.09 23.92 -5.17
CA ASP A 19 9.43 22.68 -4.47
C ASP A 19 8.32 21.59 -4.52
N GLN A 20 7.11 21.96 -4.95
CA GLN A 20 6.01 21.03 -5.23
C GLN A 20 6.00 20.53 -6.69
N ARG A 21 7.01 20.88 -7.49
CA ARG A 21 7.06 20.54 -8.92
C ARG A 21 6.99 19.05 -9.18
N LYS A 22 7.75 18.22 -8.44
CA LYS A 22 7.79 16.76 -8.67
C LYS A 22 6.40 16.11 -8.60
N VAL A 23 5.61 16.42 -7.57
CA VAL A 23 4.26 15.85 -7.41
C VAL A 23 3.27 16.41 -8.44
N ASN A 24 3.42 17.68 -8.82
CA ASN A 24 2.65 18.29 -9.90
C ASN A 24 2.94 17.64 -11.27
N MET A 25 4.20 17.30 -11.52
CA MET A 25 4.60 16.56 -12.73
C MET A 25 4.07 15.13 -12.72
N LEU A 26 4.12 14.44 -11.57
CA LEU A 26 3.49 13.12 -11.40
C LEU A 26 1.99 13.14 -11.76
N ALA A 27 1.25 14.21 -11.41
CA ALA A 27 -0.14 14.35 -11.82
C ALA A 27 -0.31 14.46 -13.34
N ARG A 28 0.61 15.15 -14.02
CA ARG A 28 0.60 15.26 -15.49
C ARG A 28 0.98 13.96 -16.19
N GLU A 29 1.88 13.17 -15.61
CA GLU A 29 2.22 11.82 -16.06
C GLU A 29 1.03 10.87 -15.85
N TYR A 30 0.38 10.96 -14.69
CA TYR A 30 -0.82 10.18 -14.40
C TYR A 30 -1.96 10.48 -15.40
N CYS A 31 -2.09 11.72 -15.87
CA CYS A 31 -3.04 12.06 -16.94
C CYS A 31 -2.80 11.23 -18.22
N ASP A 32 -1.54 10.96 -18.58
CA ASP A 32 -1.23 10.12 -19.74
C ASP A 32 -1.65 8.67 -19.49
N LEU A 33 -1.38 8.15 -18.29
CA LEU A 33 -1.74 6.78 -17.89
C LEU A 33 -3.26 6.54 -17.97
N ILE A 34 -4.08 7.50 -17.55
CA ILE A 34 -5.55 7.39 -17.59
C ILE A 34 -6.18 7.95 -18.86
N GLY A 35 -5.38 8.40 -19.84
CA GLY A 35 -5.87 8.97 -21.11
C GLY A 35 -6.60 10.32 -20.96
N LYS A 36 -6.35 11.08 -19.90
CA LYS A 36 -6.94 12.41 -19.68
C LYS A 36 -6.19 13.45 -20.51
N LYS A 37 -6.84 13.96 -21.56
CA LYS A 37 -6.27 14.95 -22.49
C LYS A 37 -5.94 16.30 -21.85
N LEU A 38 -6.84 16.80 -20.99
CA LEU A 38 -6.65 18.08 -20.31
C LEU A 38 -5.85 17.87 -19.03
N LYS A 39 -4.56 18.19 -19.11
CA LYS A 39 -3.63 18.14 -17.98
C LYS A 39 -3.72 19.43 -17.17
N PRO A 40 -3.60 19.38 -15.82
CA PRO A 40 -3.56 20.58 -15.00
C PRO A 40 -2.38 21.47 -15.39
N VAL A 41 -2.61 22.78 -15.48
CA VAL A 41 -1.56 23.77 -15.73
C VAL A 41 -0.75 23.94 -14.45
N ILE A 42 0.57 23.80 -14.54
CA ILE A 42 1.44 23.99 -13.36
C ILE A 42 2.01 25.40 -13.44
N LEU A 43 1.51 26.27 -12.58
CA LEU A 43 1.96 27.66 -12.47
C LEU A 43 2.72 27.82 -11.16
N SER A 44 3.96 27.35 -11.16
CA SER A 44 4.78 27.38 -9.96
C SER A 44 5.35 28.77 -9.69
N HIS A 45 5.27 29.23 -8.44
CA HIS A 45 5.83 30.53 -8.02
C HIS A 45 7.24 30.39 -7.41
N HIS A 46 7.98 31.51 -7.42
CA HIS A 46 9.33 31.64 -6.87
C HIS A 46 9.39 31.25 -5.38
N MET A 47 10.50 30.63 -4.98
CA MET A 47 10.74 30.26 -3.58
C MET A 47 11.46 31.40 -2.86
N LEU A 48 10.75 32.08 -1.95
CA LEU A 48 11.32 33.20 -1.19
C LEU A 48 12.51 32.75 -0.33
N ALA A 49 13.62 33.49 -0.41
CA ALA A 49 14.86 33.18 0.28
C ALA A 49 14.74 33.25 1.81
N GLY A 50 15.59 32.47 2.51
CA GLY A 50 15.75 32.57 3.96
C GLY A 50 16.61 33.78 4.33
N LEU A 51 16.37 34.39 5.49
CA LEU A 51 17.06 35.62 5.89
C LEU A 51 18.54 35.42 6.24
N LYS A 52 18.97 34.22 6.62
CA LYS A 52 20.36 33.95 7.05
C LYS A 52 21.24 33.47 5.90
N GLN A 53 22.54 33.71 6.03
CA GLN A 53 23.53 33.21 5.07
C GLN A 53 23.51 31.68 5.02
N GLY A 54 23.68 31.12 3.82
CA GLY A 54 23.68 29.67 3.61
C GLY A 54 22.30 29.00 3.62
N GLN A 55 21.22 29.79 3.61
CA GLN A 55 19.85 29.28 3.54
C GLN A 55 19.21 29.61 2.19
N ALA A 56 18.95 28.57 1.40
CA ALA A 56 18.26 28.72 0.10
C ALA A 56 16.76 29.09 0.24
N LYS A 57 16.15 28.77 1.38
CA LYS A 57 14.74 29.03 1.70
C LYS A 57 14.52 29.22 3.19
N MET A 58 13.41 29.86 3.54
CA MET A 58 12.95 29.98 4.92
C MET A 58 12.80 28.60 5.60
N SER A 59 13.21 28.48 6.86
CA SER A 59 13.16 27.23 7.62
C SER A 59 12.23 27.35 8.84
N LYS A 60 11.51 26.26 9.15
CA LYS A 60 10.68 26.19 10.37
C LYS A 60 11.51 26.03 11.64
N SER A 61 12.74 25.51 11.53
CA SER A 61 13.63 25.23 12.64
C SER A 61 14.31 26.46 13.22
N ASP A 62 14.43 27.52 12.42
CA ASP A 62 15.06 28.77 12.81
C ASP A 62 14.05 29.92 12.72
N PRO A 63 13.49 30.36 13.86
CA PRO A 63 12.51 31.44 13.90
C PRO A 63 13.00 32.75 13.28
N ASP A 64 14.32 32.96 13.20
CA ASP A 64 14.92 34.16 12.63
C ASP A 64 15.27 34.00 11.13
N SER A 65 15.03 32.83 10.55
CA SER A 65 15.17 32.62 9.10
C SER A 65 13.98 33.13 8.28
N ALA A 66 12.87 33.47 8.94
CA ALA A 66 11.60 33.86 8.33
C ALA A 66 10.92 34.98 9.13
N ILE A 67 10.18 35.84 8.43
CA ILE A 67 9.26 36.80 9.06
C ILE A 67 7.90 36.13 9.17
N PHE A 68 7.36 36.06 10.39
CA PHE A 68 6.01 35.55 10.62
C PHE A 68 4.97 36.67 10.43
N MET A 69 3.76 36.29 10.02
CA MET A 69 2.68 37.24 9.71
C MET A 69 2.21 38.04 10.94
N GLU A 70 2.49 37.51 12.13
CA GLU A 70 2.17 38.10 13.43
C GLU A 70 3.36 38.72 14.17
N ASP A 71 4.57 38.73 13.58
CA ASP A 71 5.76 39.27 14.26
C ASP A 71 5.53 40.73 14.67
N THR A 72 6.05 41.14 15.83
CA THR A 72 5.98 42.55 16.26
C THR A 72 6.87 43.43 15.40
N GLU A 73 6.72 44.74 15.48
CA GLU A 73 7.57 45.68 14.73
C GLU A 73 9.06 45.50 15.10
N GLU A 74 9.34 45.24 16.37
CA GLU A 74 10.68 45.01 16.89
C GLU A 74 11.27 43.69 16.37
N ASP A 75 10.46 42.63 16.29
CA ASP A 75 10.90 41.34 15.76
C ASP A 75 11.19 41.42 14.25
N VAL A 76 10.31 42.08 13.48
CA VAL A 76 10.55 42.36 12.05
C VAL A 76 11.87 43.13 11.87
N ARG A 77 12.03 44.21 12.64
CA ARG A 77 13.24 45.05 12.57
C ARG A 77 14.49 44.25 12.91
N ARG A 78 14.46 43.48 14.00
CA ARG A 78 15.57 42.64 14.45
C ARG A 78 15.97 41.62 13.37
N LYS A 79 15.00 40.89 12.81
CA LYS A 79 15.24 39.86 11.79
C LYS A 79 15.82 40.44 10.49
N ILE A 80 15.26 41.53 9.99
CA ILE A 80 15.73 42.18 8.76
C ILE A 80 17.14 42.78 8.93
N LEU A 81 17.40 43.44 10.06
CA LEU A 81 18.73 44.03 10.31
C LEU A 81 19.84 42.98 10.37
N GLN A 82 19.54 41.80 10.92
CA GLN A 82 20.46 40.67 11.02
C GLN A 82 20.56 39.83 9.74
N ALA A 83 19.72 40.09 8.73
CA ALA A 83 19.68 39.28 7.52
C ALA A 83 20.96 39.42 6.68
N TYR A 84 21.32 38.37 5.96
CA TYR A 84 22.38 38.37 4.98
C TYR A 84 22.03 39.33 3.83
N CYS A 85 23.00 40.12 3.34
CA CYS A 85 22.73 41.16 2.35
C CYS A 85 23.94 41.41 1.43
N PRO A 86 24.38 40.40 0.65
CA PRO A 86 25.52 40.54 -0.25
C PRO A 86 25.24 41.58 -1.33
N LYS A 87 26.25 42.40 -1.63
CA LYS A 87 26.18 43.42 -2.68
C LYS A 87 26.56 42.82 -4.03
N VAL A 88 25.67 41.97 -4.57
CA VAL A 88 25.82 41.30 -5.87
C VAL A 88 24.51 41.45 -6.65
N ALA A 89 24.62 41.69 -7.96
CA ALA A 89 23.44 41.76 -8.82
C ALA A 89 22.71 40.40 -8.85
N GLN A 90 21.40 40.42 -8.62
CA GLN A 90 20.62 39.19 -8.51
C GLN A 90 20.30 38.64 -9.89
N GLN A 91 20.57 37.35 -10.07
CA GLN A 91 20.27 36.65 -11.31
C GLN A 91 19.10 35.70 -11.11
N GLN A 92 18.37 35.45 -12.20
CA GLN A 92 17.34 34.43 -12.20
C GLN A 92 17.99 33.06 -11.98
N THR A 93 17.61 32.40 -10.88
CA THR A 93 18.12 31.06 -10.57
C THR A 93 17.59 30.06 -11.60
N ALA A 94 18.46 29.17 -12.06
CA ALA A 94 18.03 28.05 -12.89
C ALA A 94 17.06 27.16 -12.11
N VAL A 95 15.96 26.74 -12.74
CA VAL A 95 14.99 25.85 -12.11
C VAL A 95 15.53 24.43 -12.13
N THR A 96 15.86 23.88 -10.96
CA THR A 96 16.30 22.49 -10.78
C THR A 96 15.18 21.50 -11.15
N GLU A 97 15.55 20.24 -11.36
CA GLU A 97 14.59 19.17 -11.66
C GLU A 97 13.59 18.97 -10.51
N ASP A 98 14.07 19.01 -9.27
CA ASP A 98 13.24 18.90 -8.07
C ASP A 98 12.52 20.20 -7.68
N GLY A 99 12.91 21.32 -8.28
CA GLY A 99 12.37 22.65 -8.03
C GLY A 99 12.76 23.24 -6.67
N ALA A 100 13.61 22.56 -5.90
CA ALA A 100 14.14 23.09 -4.65
C ALA A 100 15.25 24.11 -4.96
N PRO A 101 15.25 25.29 -4.31
CA PRO A 101 16.32 26.25 -4.50
C PRO A 101 17.63 25.73 -3.89
N GLU A 102 18.74 25.96 -4.57
CA GLU A 102 20.08 25.68 -4.06
C GLU A 102 20.63 26.89 -3.29
N SER A 103 21.43 26.64 -2.26
CA SER A 103 22.07 27.71 -1.52
C SER A 103 23.20 28.31 -2.35
N THR A 104 23.25 29.62 -2.43
CA THR A 104 24.33 30.38 -3.06
C THR A 104 24.63 31.63 -2.25
N ASP A 105 25.91 31.99 -2.16
CA ASP A 105 26.36 33.20 -1.48
C ASP A 105 25.95 34.48 -2.21
N ASP A 106 25.56 34.38 -3.50
CA ASP A 106 25.14 35.52 -4.30
C ASP A 106 23.68 35.93 -4.05
N LYS A 107 22.87 35.05 -3.43
CA LYS A 107 21.46 35.32 -3.18
C LYS A 107 21.32 36.32 -2.02
N ASN A 108 20.75 37.48 -2.33
CA ASN A 108 20.43 38.51 -1.35
C ASN A 108 18.95 38.41 -0.94
N PRO A 109 18.63 37.94 0.28
CA PRO A 109 17.25 37.83 0.73
C PRO A 109 16.56 39.19 0.92
N ILE A 110 17.27 40.28 1.22
CA ILE A 110 16.67 41.61 1.33
C ILE A 110 16.14 42.06 -0.04
N LEU A 111 16.95 41.95 -1.09
CA LEU A 111 16.52 42.25 -2.46
C LEU A 111 15.40 41.30 -2.93
N ASP A 112 15.46 40.02 -2.56
CA ASP A 112 14.41 39.04 -2.88
C ASP A 112 13.05 39.43 -2.28
N TYR A 113 13.04 39.93 -1.04
CA TYR A 113 11.82 40.44 -0.39
C TYR A 113 11.29 41.70 -1.08
N TYR A 114 12.17 42.63 -1.46
CA TYR A 114 11.74 43.78 -2.26
C TYR A 114 11.09 43.33 -3.57
N GLN A 115 11.73 42.41 -4.31
CA GLN A 115 11.20 41.92 -5.57
C GLN A 115 9.84 41.20 -5.41
N CYS A 116 9.76 40.29 -4.44
CA CYS A 116 8.64 39.36 -4.33
C CYS A 116 7.47 39.85 -3.47
N VAL A 117 7.72 40.77 -2.53
CA VAL A 117 6.71 41.24 -1.57
C VAL A 117 6.37 42.72 -1.81
N VAL A 118 7.37 43.55 -2.08
CA VAL A 118 7.15 45.00 -2.26
C VAL A 118 6.71 45.29 -3.71
N PHE A 119 7.58 45.01 -4.69
CA PHE A 119 7.38 45.38 -6.10
C PHE A 119 6.45 44.44 -6.89
N SER A 120 6.10 43.26 -6.34
CA SER A 120 5.11 42.37 -6.95
C SER A 120 3.67 42.90 -6.85
N ARG A 121 3.44 43.89 -5.96
CA ARG A 121 2.14 44.54 -5.79
C ARG A 121 1.90 45.54 -6.93
N PRO A 122 0.68 45.61 -7.49
CA PRO A 122 0.37 46.56 -8.55
C PRO A 122 0.66 48.01 -8.15
N GLY A 123 1.47 48.70 -8.95
CA GLY A 123 1.78 50.13 -8.75
C GLY A 123 2.66 50.44 -7.53
N ALA A 124 3.33 49.46 -6.95
CA ALA A 124 4.20 49.69 -5.80
C ALA A 124 5.45 50.52 -6.18
N SER A 125 5.75 51.50 -5.33
CA SER A 125 7.05 52.17 -5.24
C SER A 125 7.54 52.05 -3.80
N THR A 126 8.84 52.30 -3.58
CA THR A 126 9.40 52.38 -2.23
C THR A 126 10.36 53.56 -2.12
N LYS A 127 10.44 54.14 -0.92
CA LYS A 127 11.28 55.30 -0.65
C LYS A 127 12.39 54.92 0.33
N ILE A 128 13.64 55.17 -0.05
CA ILE A 128 14.81 54.91 0.78
C ILE A 128 15.61 56.20 0.91
N GLY A 129 15.63 56.75 2.13
CA GLY A 129 16.11 58.11 2.36
C GLY A 129 15.25 59.13 1.61
N GLU A 130 15.87 59.94 0.76
CA GLU A 130 15.17 60.94 -0.06
C GLU A 130 14.79 60.42 -1.46
N LYS A 131 15.31 59.27 -1.88
CA LYS A 131 15.10 58.70 -3.21
C LYS A 131 13.86 57.81 -3.24
N GLU A 132 13.08 57.91 -4.31
CA GLU A 132 11.95 57.05 -4.59
C GLU A 132 12.27 56.13 -5.76
N PHE A 133 11.95 54.84 -5.61
CA PHE A 133 12.19 53.80 -6.61
C PHE A 133 10.85 53.21 -7.05
N SER A 134 10.56 53.32 -8.35
CA SER A 134 9.32 52.79 -8.95
C SER A 134 9.47 51.38 -9.52
N THR A 135 10.69 50.83 -9.58
CA THR A 135 10.95 49.47 -10.05
C THR A 135 12.02 48.79 -9.20
N TYR A 136 11.98 47.45 -9.16
CA TYR A 136 12.99 46.64 -8.48
C TYR A 136 14.39 46.88 -9.05
N GLU A 137 14.52 46.92 -10.38
CA GLU A 137 15.81 47.05 -11.07
C GLU A 137 16.51 48.38 -10.76
N ALA A 138 15.73 49.46 -10.56
CA ALA A 138 16.27 50.75 -10.18
C ALA A 138 16.80 50.73 -8.73
N LEU A 139 16.09 50.07 -7.82
CA LEU A 139 16.53 49.89 -6.44
C LEU A 139 17.78 49.02 -6.36
N GLU A 140 17.78 47.87 -7.05
CA GLU A 140 18.93 46.97 -7.11
C GLU A 140 20.15 47.70 -7.65
N SER A 141 20.02 48.40 -8.79
CA SER A 141 21.13 49.15 -9.38
C SER A 141 21.72 50.19 -8.42
N ALA A 142 20.87 50.91 -7.69
CA ALA A 142 21.30 51.90 -6.70
C ALA A 142 21.97 51.27 -5.48
N PHE A 143 21.56 50.08 -5.05
CA PHE A 143 22.25 49.35 -3.98
C PHE A 143 23.62 48.82 -4.43
N ILE A 144 23.72 48.30 -5.66
CA ILE A 144 24.99 47.79 -6.21
C ILE A 144 25.98 48.93 -6.49
N SER A 145 25.50 50.12 -6.88
CA SER A 145 26.34 51.29 -7.15
C SER A 145 26.75 52.09 -5.90
N ASP A 146 26.43 51.61 -4.69
CA ASP A 146 26.67 52.31 -3.41
C ASP A 146 25.88 53.62 -3.24
N GLU A 147 24.85 53.86 -4.06
CA GLU A 147 23.93 54.98 -3.89
C GLU A 147 22.93 54.78 -2.74
N VAL A 148 22.66 53.53 -2.37
CA VAL A 148 21.87 53.12 -1.21
C VAL A 148 22.73 52.21 -0.34
N SER A 149 22.90 52.55 0.94
CA SER A 149 23.65 51.70 1.88
C SER A 149 22.85 50.47 2.31
N GLU A 150 23.52 49.45 2.84
CA GLU A 150 22.87 48.25 3.38
C GLU A 150 21.90 48.58 4.50
N GLU A 151 22.28 49.47 5.42
CA GLU A 151 21.43 49.90 6.53
C GLU A 151 20.19 50.61 6.02
N ALA A 152 20.35 51.52 5.06
CA ALA A 152 19.22 52.24 4.46
C ALA A 152 18.27 51.29 3.73
N LEU A 153 18.82 50.32 2.98
CA LEU A 153 18.04 49.29 2.28
C LEU A 153 17.21 48.46 3.27
N LYS A 154 17.82 48.02 4.37
CA LYS A 154 17.17 47.22 5.41
C LYS A 154 16.11 48.01 6.16
N GLU A 155 16.40 49.24 6.60
CA GLU A 155 15.42 50.10 7.30
C GLU A 155 14.21 50.45 6.40
N GLY A 156 14.45 50.65 5.10
CA GLY A 156 13.37 50.78 4.12
C GLY A 156 12.47 49.54 4.11
N LEU A 157 13.06 48.34 4.11
CA LEU A 157 12.29 47.10 4.08
C LEU A 157 11.53 46.87 5.39
N VAL A 158 12.12 47.22 6.53
CA VAL A 158 11.44 47.20 7.83
C VAL A 158 10.16 48.04 7.78
N THR A 159 10.24 49.24 7.19
CA THR A 159 9.09 50.14 7.04
C THR A 159 8.01 49.51 6.16
N GLU A 160 8.37 49.01 4.98
CA GLU A 160 7.43 48.36 4.04
C GLU A 160 6.75 47.13 4.66
N ILE A 161 7.53 46.24 5.29
CA ILE A 161 7.00 44.99 5.86
C ILE A 161 6.10 45.29 7.06
N ASN A 162 6.46 46.24 7.93
CA ASN A 162 5.60 46.62 9.05
C ASN A 162 4.27 47.20 8.57
N ALA A 163 4.28 48.06 7.55
CA ALA A 163 3.05 48.58 6.96
C ALA A 163 2.17 47.47 6.36
N LEU A 164 2.78 46.44 5.76
CA LEU A 164 2.06 45.29 5.21
C LEU A 164 1.46 44.36 6.27
N LEU A 165 2.14 44.21 7.43
CA LEU A 165 1.69 43.34 8.52
C LEU A 165 0.70 44.03 9.48
N ASP A 166 0.65 45.36 9.52
CA ASP A 166 -0.22 46.12 10.43
C ASP A 166 -1.70 45.69 10.38
N PRO A 167 -2.34 45.49 9.21
CA PRO A 167 -3.72 45.01 9.15
C PRO A 167 -3.92 43.63 9.80
N VAL A 168 -2.93 42.74 9.69
CA VAL A 168 -2.96 41.40 10.28
C VAL A 168 -2.81 41.48 11.80
N ARG A 169 -1.89 42.30 12.29
CA ARG A 169 -1.72 42.57 13.72
C ARG A 169 -2.99 43.15 14.32
N HIS A 170 -3.59 44.13 13.66
CA HIS A 170 -4.84 44.73 14.10
C HIS A 170 -5.98 43.71 14.18
N HIS A 171 -6.08 42.79 13.21
CA HIS A 171 -7.08 41.71 13.23
C HIS A 171 -6.94 40.83 14.49
N PHE A 172 -5.73 40.38 14.81
CA PHE A 172 -5.48 39.57 16.01
C PHE A 172 -5.65 40.33 17.33
N GLN A 173 -5.59 41.67 17.33
CA GLN A 173 -5.83 42.49 18.53
C GLN A 173 -7.31 42.80 18.75
N SER A 174 -8.08 42.95 17.67
CA SER A 174 -9.47 43.43 17.69
C SER A 174 -10.52 42.33 17.63
N ASN A 175 -10.11 41.07 17.41
CA ASN A 175 -10.99 39.91 17.36
C ASN A 175 -10.57 38.87 18.42
N GLU A 176 -11.43 38.63 19.42
CA GLU A 176 -11.12 37.71 20.54
C GLU A 176 -10.91 36.26 20.07
N GLU A 177 -11.68 35.76 19.10
CA GLU A 177 -11.50 34.39 18.58
C GLU A 177 -10.14 34.25 17.88
N ALA A 178 -9.78 35.20 17.02
CA ALA A 178 -8.48 35.20 16.34
C ALA A 178 -7.31 35.28 17.34
N LYS A 179 -7.47 36.11 18.37
CA LYS A 179 -6.50 36.26 19.45
C LYS A 179 -6.31 34.96 20.23
N ASP A 180 -7.41 34.29 20.59
CA ASP A 180 -7.37 33.00 21.30
C ASP A 180 -6.69 31.92 20.45
N LEU A 181 -6.97 31.87 19.14
CA LEU A 181 -6.30 30.97 18.20
C LEU A 181 -4.79 31.26 18.11
N LEU A 182 -4.39 32.54 18.05
CA LEU A 182 -2.99 32.92 18.00
C LEU A 182 -2.26 32.51 19.29
N GLU A 183 -2.86 32.73 20.45
CA GLU A 183 -2.27 32.31 21.73
C GLU A 183 -2.18 30.78 21.84
N GLN A 184 -3.17 30.06 21.32
CA GLN A 184 -3.10 28.60 21.22
C GLN A 184 -1.93 28.15 20.32
N VAL A 185 -1.76 28.74 19.14
CA VAL A 185 -0.64 28.42 18.23
C VAL A 185 0.70 28.74 18.88
N LYS A 186 0.84 29.89 19.56
CA LYS A 186 2.06 30.24 20.31
C LYS A 186 2.36 29.24 21.41
N SER A 187 1.33 28.68 22.07
CA SER A 187 1.52 27.67 23.10
C SER A 187 2.23 26.41 22.60
N PHE A 188 2.07 26.06 21.32
CA PHE A 188 2.74 24.92 20.68
C PHE A 188 4.22 25.18 20.34
N ARG A 189 4.67 26.44 20.32
CA ARG A 189 6.07 26.81 20.03
C ARG A 189 6.97 26.76 21.27
N LYS A 190 6.42 26.60 22.48
CA LYS A 190 7.21 26.55 23.72
C LYS A 190 8.16 25.35 23.69
N ALA A 191 9.47 25.64 23.67
CA ALA A 191 10.54 24.65 23.58
C ALA A 191 10.36 23.53 24.63
N GLY A 192 10.42 22.27 24.17
CA GLY A 192 10.33 21.09 25.03
C GLY A 192 8.96 20.43 25.12
N VAL A 193 7.89 21.04 24.58
CA VAL A 193 6.61 20.35 24.39
C VAL A 193 6.61 19.72 23.01
N THR A 194 7.25 18.55 22.87
CA THR A 194 6.81 17.63 21.81
C THR A 194 5.37 17.29 22.18
N PRO A 195 4.35 17.64 21.38
CA PRO A 195 3.02 17.17 21.67
C PRO A 195 3.11 15.66 21.76
N GLU A 196 2.72 15.05 22.88
CA GLU A 196 2.49 13.61 22.91
C GLU A 196 1.64 13.29 21.68
N SER A 197 2.03 12.26 20.94
CA SER A 197 1.21 11.74 19.85
C SER A 197 -0.06 11.16 20.45
N LYS A 198 -1.02 12.01 20.81
CA LYS A 198 -2.24 11.63 21.55
C LYS A 198 -3.17 10.71 20.77
N ASN A 199 -2.88 10.50 19.48
CA ASN A 199 -3.69 9.68 18.60
C ASN A 199 -2.83 8.55 18.01
N GLU A 200 -2.22 7.72 18.86
CA GLU A 200 -1.63 6.48 18.39
C GLU A 200 -2.71 5.42 18.17
N THR A 201 -2.64 4.72 17.05
CA THR A 201 -3.39 3.48 16.88
C THR A 201 -2.77 2.44 17.80
N VAL A 202 -3.52 2.03 18.83
CA VAL A 202 -3.16 0.94 19.73
C VAL A 202 -4.11 -0.22 19.44
N TYR A 203 -3.55 -1.41 19.26
CA TYR A 203 -4.36 -2.62 19.16
C TYR A 203 -5.13 -2.84 20.47
N VAL A 204 -6.43 -3.10 20.35
CA VAL A 204 -7.29 -3.44 21.50
C VAL A 204 -7.82 -4.83 21.25
N ALA A 205 -7.36 -5.78 22.07
CA ALA A 205 -7.81 -7.15 21.99
C ALA A 205 -9.33 -7.26 22.25
N PRO A 206 -10.06 -8.11 21.50
CA PRO A 206 -11.46 -8.40 21.74
C PRO A 206 -11.63 -9.31 22.98
N ASP A 207 -12.87 -9.41 23.47
CA ASP A 207 -13.22 -10.29 24.60
C ASP A 207 -13.28 -11.79 24.23
N HIS A 208 -13.22 -12.11 22.93
CA HIS A 208 -13.24 -13.48 22.42
C HIS A 208 -12.29 -13.62 21.21
N PRO A 209 -11.76 -14.83 20.92
CA PRO A 209 -10.86 -15.03 19.80
C PRO A 209 -11.51 -14.72 18.45
N ILE A 210 -10.88 -13.86 17.66
CA ILE A 210 -11.23 -13.59 16.26
C ILE A 210 -10.03 -13.97 15.40
N ALA A 211 -10.19 -14.90 14.47
CA ALA A 211 -9.20 -15.18 13.44
C ALA A 211 -9.61 -14.51 12.12
N CYS A 212 -8.63 -14.08 11.33
CA CYS A 212 -8.86 -13.70 9.96
C CYS A 212 -7.91 -14.40 8.98
N VAL A 213 -8.34 -14.51 7.73
CA VAL A 213 -7.54 -15.02 6.61
C VAL A 213 -7.76 -14.10 5.41
N PHE A 214 -6.68 -13.60 4.82
CA PHE A 214 -6.77 -12.82 3.58
C PHE A 214 -6.85 -13.78 2.40
N LEU A 215 -7.97 -13.76 1.65
CA LEU A 215 -8.09 -14.63 0.49
C LEU A 215 -7.20 -14.11 -0.66
N PRO A 216 -6.40 -14.99 -1.30
CA PRO A 216 -5.50 -14.57 -2.35
C PRO A 216 -6.29 -14.20 -3.62
N ALA A 217 -5.93 -13.05 -4.22
CA ALA A 217 -6.47 -12.58 -5.48
C ALA A 217 -5.84 -13.36 -6.66
N GLN A 218 -6.32 -14.58 -6.90
CA GLN A 218 -5.82 -15.48 -7.95
C GLN A 218 -6.91 -15.79 -8.96
N LEU A 219 -6.55 -16.01 -10.24
CA LEU A 219 -7.52 -16.46 -11.25
C LEU A 219 -8.14 -17.81 -10.88
N ARG A 220 -7.35 -18.69 -10.24
CA ARG A 220 -7.73 -20.04 -9.86
C ARG A 220 -7.11 -20.37 -8.52
N MET A 221 -7.92 -20.70 -7.53
CA MET A 221 -7.45 -21.13 -6.21
C MET A 221 -6.83 -22.54 -6.28
N PRO A 222 -5.55 -22.74 -5.91
CA PRO A 222 -4.96 -24.06 -5.79
C PRO A 222 -5.66 -24.88 -4.70
N VAL A 223 -5.88 -26.18 -4.95
CA VAL A 223 -6.50 -27.08 -3.96
C VAL A 223 -5.67 -27.15 -2.67
N THR A 224 -4.33 -27.07 -2.76
CA THR A 224 -3.49 -27.14 -1.56
C THR A 224 -3.71 -25.95 -0.62
N VAL A 225 -3.83 -24.74 -1.18
CA VAL A 225 -4.10 -23.51 -0.43
C VAL A 225 -5.50 -23.57 0.16
N ALA A 226 -6.50 -23.95 -0.65
CA ALA A 226 -7.87 -24.11 -0.20
C ALA A 226 -8.00 -25.12 0.95
N ASN A 227 -7.30 -26.25 0.84
CA ASN A 227 -7.25 -27.26 1.88
C ASN A 227 -6.58 -26.75 3.16
N GLY A 228 -5.44 -26.06 3.04
CA GLY A 228 -4.76 -25.42 4.15
C GLY A 228 -5.66 -24.43 4.89
N ILE A 229 -6.36 -23.57 4.16
CA ILE A 229 -7.31 -22.60 4.74
C ILE A 229 -8.42 -23.33 5.49
N VAL A 230 -9.11 -24.29 4.84
CA VAL A 230 -10.22 -25.02 5.47
C VAL A 230 -9.78 -25.74 6.74
N LYS A 231 -8.63 -26.43 6.70
CA LYS A 231 -8.08 -27.16 7.84
C LYS A 231 -7.70 -26.23 8.99
N ALA A 232 -7.00 -25.12 8.70
CA ALA A 232 -6.61 -24.16 9.72
C ALA A 232 -7.83 -23.48 10.37
N VAL A 233 -8.85 -23.15 9.58
CA VAL A 233 -10.11 -22.61 10.09
C VAL A 233 -10.84 -23.60 10.99
N GLN A 234 -10.95 -24.87 10.58
CA GLN A 234 -11.56 -25.92 11.40
C GLN A 234 -10.81 -26.10 12.72
N GLN A 235 -9.48 -26.20 12.65
CA GLN A 235 -8.63 -26.32 13.82
C GLN A 235 -8.78 -25.13 14.78
N PHE A 236 -8.83 -23.90 14.25
CA PHE A 236 -9.04 -22.70 15.07
C PHE A 236 -10.39 -22.74 15.79
N LEU A 237 -11.47 -23.11 15.09
CA LEU A 237 -12.82 -23.21 15.66
C LEU A 237 -12.93 -24.34 16.69
N GLU A 238 -12.25 -25.46 16.48
CA GLU A 238 -12.17 -26.56 17.45
C GLU A 238 -11.44 -26.14 18.73
N GLN A 239 -10.35 -25.39 18.59
CA GLN A 239 -9.58 -24.87 19.72
C GLN A 239 -10.25 -23.70 20.43
N ASN A 240 -11.09 -22.95 19.71
CA ASN A 240 -11.77 -21.75 20.20
C ASN A 240 -13.28 -21.86 19.91
N PRO A 241 -14.07 -22.59 20.73
CA PRO A 241 -15.49 -22.82 20.46
C PRO A 241 -16.36 -21.55 20.43
N ALA A 242 -15.93 -20.48 21.09
CA ALA A 242 -16.56 -19.15 21.06
C ALA A 242 -15.90 -18.20 20.05
N GLY A 243 -14.97 -18.71 19.24
CA GLY A 243 -14.18 -17.92 18.31
C GLY A 243 -14.96 -17.59 17.03
N GLU A 244 -14.63 -16.46 16.43
CA GLU A 244 -15.10 -16.07 15.11
C GLU A 244 -13.96 -16.23 14.09
N VAL A 245 -14.30 -16.59 12.85
CA VAL A 245 -13.36 -16.56 11.72
C VAL A 245 -13.92 -15.66 10.63
N LYS A 246 -13.09 -14.74 10.14
CA LYS A 246 -13.40 -13.85 9.02
C LYS A 246 -12.52 -14.12 7.81
N ALA A 247 -13.12 -14.47 6.68
CA ALA A 247 -12.42 -14.55 5.39
C ALA A 247 -12.48 -13.18 4.71
N ILE A 248 -11.34 -12.52 4.56
CA ILE A 248 -11.24 -11.16 4.03
C ILE A 248 -11.08 -11.23 2.51
N LEU A 249 -11.84 -10.42 1.78
CA LEU A 249 -11.68 -10.18 0.34
C LEU A 249 -10.89 -8.86 0.13
N PRO A 250 -9.55 -8.91 -0.06
CA PRO A 250 -8.68 -7.73 -0.07
C PRO A 250 -8.70 -7.00 -1.43
N GLN A 251 -9.88 -6.60 -1.89
CA GLN A 251 -10.06 -6.06 -3.24
C GLN A 251 -9.32 -4.73 -3.48
N TRP A 252 -9.24 -3.85 -2.49
CA TRP A 252 -8.61 -2.52 -2.60
C TRP A 252 -7.09 -2.63 -2.49
N SER A 253 -6.59 -3.39 -1.52
CA SER A 253 -5.15 -3.63 -1.36
C SER A 253 -4.58 -4.46 -2.52
N ALA A 254 -5.32 -5.45 -3.03
CA ALA A 254 -4.93 -6.18 -4.24
C ALA A 254 -4.90 -5.25 -5.47
N MET A 255 -5.86 -4.35 -5.63
CA MET A 255 -5.85 -3.35 -6.71
C MET A 255 -4.67 -2.41 -6.57
N GLY A 256 -4.42 -1.87 -5.38
CA GLY A 256 -3.27 -1.00 -5.11
C GLY A 256 -1.95 -1.67 -5.46
N ALA A 257 -1.81 -2.96 -5.15
CA ALA A 257 -0.63 -3.73 -5.48
C ALA A 257 -0.53 -4.14 -6.97
N ASP A 258 -1.46 -3.80 -7.87
CA ASP A 258 -1.50 -4.31 -9.26
C ASP A 258 -1.54 -5.86 -9.32
N GLU A 259 -2.29 -6.49 -8.41
CA GLU A 259 -2.57 -7.93 -8.51
C GLU A 259 -3.46 -8.23 -9.72
N LEU A 260 -3.30 -9.43 -10.31
CA LEU A 260 -4.01 -9.85 -11.53
C LEU A 260 -3.84 -8.88 -12.70
N THR A 261 -4.86 -8.09 -13.01
CA THR A 261 -4.88 -7.10 -14.09
C THR A 261 -4.74 -5.67 -13.58
N GLY A 262 -4.77 -5.44 -12.26
CA GLY A 262 -4.89 -4.11 -11.65
C GLY A 262 -6.27 -3.48 -11.77
N ASP A 263 -7.24 -4.19 -12.37
CA ASP A 263 -8.62 -3.72 -12.57
C ASP A 263 -9.53 -4.23 -11.45
N GLU A 264 -10.24 -3.30 -10.80
CA GLU A 264 -11.11 -3.59 -9.66
C GLU A 264 -12.14 -4.68 -9.98
N LYS A 265 -12.74 -4.65 -11.17
CA LYS A 265 -13.80 -5.60 -11.56
C LYS A 265 -13.23 -7.00 -11.74
N ASP A 266 -12.07 -7.12 -12.38
CA ASP A 266 -11.41 -8.41 -12.57
C ASP A 266 -10.97 -9.01 -11.21
N ILE A 267 -10.42 -8.17 -10.31
CA ILE A 267 -9.99 -8.59 -8.96
C ILE A 267 -11.18 -9.02 -8.10
N LYS A 268 -12.24 -8.21 -8.04
CA LYS A 268 -13.46 -8.52 -7.30
C LYS A 268 -14.08 -9.83 -7.80
N ALA A 269 -14.16 -10.02 -9.12
CA ALA A 269 -14.66 -11.25 -9.70
C ALA A 269 -13.82 -12.48 -9.31
N ALA A 270 -12.50 -12.35 -9.20
CA ALA A 270 -11.61 -13.44 -8.81
C ALA A 270 -11.80 -13.83 -7.34
N LEU A 271 -11.88 -12.84 -6.46
CA LEU A 271 -12.13 -13.04 -5.03
C LEU A 271 -13.51 -13.68 -4.78
N GLU A 272 -14.56 -13.16 -5.42
CA GLU A 272 -15.92 -13.73 -5.35
C GLU A 272 -15.97 -15.17 -5.90
N TYR A 273 -15.34 -15.42 -7.04
CA TYR A 273 -15.28 -16.76 -7.64
C TYR A 273 -14.60 -17.76 -6.72
N ASN A 274 -13.45 -17.40 -6.17
CA ASN A 274 -12.66 -18.28 -5.32
C ASN A 274 -13.36 -18.54 -3.97
N VAL A 275 -13.97 -17.54 -3.33
CA VAL A 275 -14.65 -17.75 -2.05
C VAL A 275 -15.90 -18.62 -2.22
N LEU A 276 -16.65 -18.48 -3.32
CA LEU A 276 -17.78 -19.36 -3.63
C LEU A 276 -17.33 -20.81 -3.78
N LEU A 277 -16.23 -21.05 -4.49
CA LEU A 277 -15.69 -22.41 -4.63
C LEU A 277 -15.12 -22.94 -3.32
N LEU A 278 -14.46 -22.11 -2.52
CA LEU A 278 -13.93 -22.48 -1.21
C LEU A 278 -15.06 -22.90 -0.23
N GLN A 279 -16.20 -22.20 -0.27
CA GLN A 279 -17.41 -22.58 0.46
C GLN A 279 -17.97 -23.94 0.01
N LYS A 280 -17.91 -24.25 -1.29
CA LYS A 280 -18.32 -25.58 -1.79
C LYS A 280 -17.31 -26.68 -1.48
N TYR A 281 -16.05 -26.32 -1.38
CA TYR A 281 -14.95 -27.24 -1.07
C TYR A 281 -15.00 -27.71 0.39
N GLY A 282 -15.39 -26.83 1.32
CA GLY A 282 -15.57 -27.21 2.72
C GLY A 282 -15.34 -26.10 3.75
N LEU A 283 -15.26 -24.83 3.35
CA LEU A 283 -15.19 -23.73 4.31
C LEU A 283 -16.44 -23.76 5.21
N PRO A 284 -16.29 -23.81 6.55
CA PRO A 284 -17.42 -23.85 7.45
C PRO A 284 -18.39 -22.69 7.22
N SER A 285 -19.70 -22.94 7.27
CA SER A 285 -20.72 -21.92 7.07
C SER A 285 -20.78 -20.86 8.19
N THR A 286 -20.08 -21.10 9.29
CA THR A 286 -19.88 -20.14 10.39
C THR A 286 -18.84 -19.07 10.08
N VAL A 287 -18.03 -19.24 9.03
CA VAL A 287 -17.05 -18.24 8.60
C VAL A 287 -17.75 -17.06 7.94
N THR A 288 -17.51 -15.86 8.45
CA THR A 288 -18.03 -14.63 7.86
C THR A 288 -17.12 -14.18 6.72
N VAL A 289 -17.67 -14.00 5.51
CA VAL A 289 -16.93 -13.37 4.41
C VAL A 289 -17.08 -11.86 4.53
N THR A 290 -15.96 -11.15 4.62
CA THR A 290 -15.92 -9.69 4.81
C THR A 290 -15.15 -9.07 3.65
N SER A 291 -15.72 -8.10 2.94
CA SER A 291 -14.94 -7.36 1.94
C SER A 291 -14.13 -6.25 2.62
N GLU A 292 -12.94 -5.95 2.10
CA GLU A 292 -12.15 -4.80 2.55
C GLU A 292 -12.91 -3.48 2.31
N GLU A 293 -13.79 -3.43 1.30
CA GLU A 293 -14.71 -2.30 1.07
C GLU A 293 -15.61 -2.04 2.26
N ASP A 294 -16.24 -3.09 2.80
CA ASP A 294 -17.13 -2.96 3.95
C ASP A 294 -16.38 -2.44 5.18
N LEU A 295 -15.12 -2.86 5.38
CA LEU A 295 -14.27 -2.37 6.46
C LEU A 295 -13.91 -0.89 6.29
N ILE A 296 -13.54 -0.49 5.07
CA ILE A 296 -13.23 0.91 4.74
C ILE A 296 -14.48 1.78 4.92
N LEU A 297 -15.63 1.33 4.43
CA LEU A 297 -16.86 2.12 4.39
C LEU A 297 -17.60 2.15 5.74
N ALA A 298 -17.33 1.21 6.66
CA ALA A 298 -17.90 1.21 7.99
C ALA A 298 -17.51 2.47 8.80
N ASP A 299 -16.24 2.86 8.73
CA ASP A 299 -15.73 4.14 9.25
C ASP A 299 -14.51 4.59 8.44
N PRO A 300 -14.73 5.33 7.33
CA PRO A 300 -13.64 5.76 6.46
C PRO A 300 -12.61 6.64 7.15
N ASN A 301 -13.03 7.43 8.15
CA ASN A 301 -12.11 8.30 8.86
C ASN A 301 -11.18 7.48 9.73
N LEU A 302 -11.73 6.58 10.55
CA LEU A 302 -10.96 5.70 11.41
C LEU A 302 -10.06 4.77 10.57
N TYR A 303 -10.56 4.24 9.46
CA TYR A 303 -9.78 3.35 8.60
C TYR A 303 -8.51 4.04 8.07
N TRP A 304 -8.67 5.16 7.37
CA TRP A 304 -7.52 5.86 6.79
C TRP A 304 -6.64 6.52 7.85
N PHE A 305 -7.22 6.95 8.97
CA PHE A 305 -6.45 7.41 10.12
C PHE A 305 -5.54 6.30 10.67
N THR A 306 -6.08 5.09 10.84
CA THR A 306 -5.30 3.91 11.25
C THR A 306 -4.20 3.62 10.23
N THR A 307 -4.51 3.56 8.94
CA THR A 307 -3.52 3.31 7.88
C THR A 307 -2.38 4.34 7.87
N ILE A 308 -2.70 5.64 8.05
CA ILE A 308 -1.71 6.71 8.15
C ILE A 308 -0.80 6.50 9.36
N ASN A 309 -1.37 6.11 10.51
CA ASN A 309 -0.60 5.84 11.71
C ASN A 309 0.32 4.62 11.58
N VAL A 310 -0.15 3.55 10.91
CA VAL A 310 0.72 2.42 10.56
C VAL A 310 1.90 2.91 9.71
N GLY A 311 1.62 3.74 8.69
CA GLY A 311 2.67 4.32 7.85
C GLY A 311 3.64 5.21 8.61
N ARG A 312 3.18 6.03 9.57
CA ARG A 312 4.04 6.91 10.39
C ARG A 312 4.97 6.15 11.33
N LYS A 313 4.61 4.92 11.73
CA LYS A 313 5.45 4.08 12.60
C LYS A 313 6.43 3.19 11.83
N ASN A 314 6.40 3.21 10.50
CA ASN A 314 7.25 2.37 9.66
C ASN A 314 8.04 3.22 8.66
N THR A 315 9.34 2.93 8.51
CA THR A 315 10.13 3.53 7.43
C THR A 315 9.85 2.80 6.12
N LEU A 316 10.01 3.50 4.98
CA LEU A 316 9.88 2.87 3.67
C LEU A 316 10.87 1.70 3.50
N ALA A 317 12.13 1.91 3.89
CA ALA A 317 13.19 0.90 3.80
C ALA A 317 12.88 -0.38 4.60
N HIS A 318 12.20 -0.24 5.74
CA HIS A 318 11.75 -1.40 6.52
C HIS A 318 10.72 -2.22 5.74
N ILE A 319 9.70 -1.57 5.15
CA ILE A 319 8.69 -2.26 4.34
C ILE A 319 9.35 -2.90 3.11
N GLU A 320 10.26 -2.21 2.42
CA GLU A 320 11.01 -2.76 1.28
C GLU A 320 11.80 -4.01 1.66
N THR A 321 12.40 -4.03 2.85
CA THR A 321 13.13 -5.20 3.37
C THR A 321 12.22 -6.42 3.50
N LEU A 322 10.99 -6.24 3.98
CA LEU A 322 10.00 -7.34 4.06
C LEU A 322 9.65 -7.91 2.68
N TYR A 323 9.81 -7.14 1.62
CA TYR A 323 9.61 -7.58 0.23
C TYR A 323 10.91 -8.01 -0.49
N GLY A 324 12.01 -8.19 0.24
CA GLY A 324 13.29 -8.63 -0.34
C GLY A 324 14.17 -7.50 -0.85
N GLY A 325 13.91 -6.26 -0.44
CA GLY A 325 14.69 -5.06 -0.75
C GLY A 325 14.11 -4.18 -1.86
N GLU A 326 13.09 -4.66 -2.58
CA GLU A 326 12.42 -3.89 -3.63
C GLU A 326 10.92 -4.21 -3.67
N VAL A 327 10.09 -3.18 -3.79
CA VAL A 327 8.64 -3.32 -4.00
C VAL A 327 8.31 -3.12 -5.47
N LYS A 328 7.33 -3.87 -5.99
CA LYS A 328 6.95 -3.82 -7.41
C LYS A 328 6.37 -2.48 -7.84
N ASN A 329 5.67 -1.80 -6.92
CA ASN A 329 5.10 -0.48 -7.09
C ASN A 329 4.80 0.13 -5.71
N ALA A 330 4.60 1.46 -5.66
CA ALA A 330 4.26 2.16 -4.41
C ALA A 330 2.93 1.68 -3.78
N GLY A 331 2.01 1.13 -4.57
CA GLY A 331 0.75 0.62 -4.06
C GLY A 331 0.89 -0.67 -3.25
N GLN A 332 1.96 -1.46 -3.46
CA GLN A 332 2.30 -2.59 -2.59
C GLN A 332 2.63 -2.15 -1.16
N VAL A 333 3.27 -0.98 -0.99
CA VAL A 333 3.52 -0.39 0.32
C VAL A 333 2.18 -0.05 0.99
N ILE A 334 1.29 0.64 0.27
CA ILE A 334 -0.03 1.01 0.81
C ILE A 334 -0.87 -0.22 1.14
N ALA A 335 -0.84 -1.25 0.28
CA ALA A 335 -1.52 -2.52 0.50
C ALA A 335 -1.06 -3.23 1.79
N ALA A 336 0.25 -3.19 2.10
CA ALA A 336 0.77 -3.73 3.35
C ALA A 336 0.22 -2.97 4.57
N LEU A 337 0.19 -1.64 4.51
CA LEU A 337 -0.37 -0.80 5.58
C LEU A 337 -1.89 -1.01 5.76
N MET A 338 -2.62 -1.19 4.67
CA MET A 338 -4.06 -1.48 4.68
C MET A 338 -4.37 -2.80 5.37
N LYS A 339 -3.64 -3.89 5.05
CA LYS A 339 -3.85 -5.19 5.69
C LYS A 339 -3.56 -5.19 7.19
N VAL A 340 -2.58 -4.40 7.65
CA VAL A 340 -2.39 -4.16 9.10
C VAL A 340 -3.63 -3.48 9.68
N SER A 341 -4.16 -2.48 9.00
CA SER A 341 -5.36 -1.76 9.41
C SER A 341 -6.59 -2.67 9.44
N ASP A 342 -6.76 -3.56 8.46
CA ASP A 342 -7.82 -4.57 8.43
C ASP A 342 -7.76 -5.46 9.67
N ALA A 343 -6.59 -6.01 10.00
CA ALA A 343 -6.40 -6.87 11.16
C ALA A 343 -6.73 -6.13 12.48
N LEU A 344 -6.29 -4.87 12.61
CA LEU A 344 -6.54 -4.04 13.78
C LEU A 344 -8.04 -3.71 13.93
N LEU A 345 -8.70 -3.29 12.86
CA LEU A 345 -10.10 -2.84 12.89
C LEU A 345 -11.07 -4.00 13.02
N LEU A 346 -10.70 -5.17 12.51
CA LEU A 346 -11.39 -6.43 12.82
C LEU A 346 -11.16 -6.92 14.25
N LYS A 347 -10.23 -6.30 14.98
CA LYS A 347 -9.76 -6.76 16.30
C LYS A 347 -9.30 -8.22 16.23
N ALA A 348 -8.62 -8.59 15.15
CA ALA A 348 -8.15 -9.95 14.95
C ALA A 348 -7.15 -10.32 16.06
N THR A 349 -7.38 -11.46 16.70
CA THR A 349 -6.43 -12.09 17.63
C THR A 349 -5.46 -13.02 16.90
N HIS A 350 -5.89 -13.57 15.76
CA HIS A 350 -5.11 -14.50 14.96
C HIS A 350 -5.22 -14.12 13.48
N VAL A 351 -4.12 -14.24 12.74
CA VAL A 351 -4.10 -14.21 11.27
C VAL A 351 -3.63 -15.58 10.81
N LEU A 352 -4.45 -16.25 10.01
CA LEU A 352 -4.12 -17.52 9.37
C LEU A 352 -3.36 -17.21 8.07
N GLN A 353 -2.04 -17.27 8.14
CA GLN A 353 -1.14 -16.87 7.06
C GLN A 353 -1.09 -17.93 5.97
N THR A 354 -1.30 -17.51 4.73
CA THR A 354 -1.13 -18.30 3.51
C THR A 354 0.28 -18.14 2.95
N SER A 355 0.62 -18.90 1.92
CA SER A 355 1.85 -18.68 1.14
C SER A 355 1.89 -17.34 0.38
N PHE A 356 0.79 -16.58 0.30
CA PHE A 356 0.68 -15.34 -0.49
C PHE A 356 0.90 -14.05 0.31
N ASP A 357 0.86 -14.10 1.64
CA ASP A 357 0.78 -12.89 2.48
C ASP A 357 1.78 -12.86 3.63
N GLY A 358 2.81 -13.72 3.60
CA GLY A 358 3.85 -13.80 4.64
C GLY A 358 4.51 -12.46 4.97
N ASN A 359 4.91 -11.69 3.96
CA ASN A 359 5.56 -10.39 4.17
C ASN A 359 4.65 -9.40 4.93
N THR A 360 3.35 -9.42 4.64
CA THR A 360 2.40 -8.54 5.31
C THR A 360 2.01 -9.06 6.70
N CYS A 361 1.96 -10.38 6.88
CA CYS A 361 1.73 -10.98 8.19
C CYS A 361 2.89 -10.71 9.15
N GLU A 362 4.12 -10.64 8.65
CA GLU A 362 5.27 -10.22 9.45
C GLU A 362 5.11 -8.76 9.91
N LEU A 363 4.71 -7.85 9.01
CA LEU A 363 4.42 -6.46 9.38
C LEU A 363 3.31 -6.36 10.44
N ILE A 364 2.28 -7.22 10.38
CA ILE A 364 1.22 -7.30 11.40
C ILE A 364 1.80 -7.70 12.76
N LYS A 365 2.67 -8.71 12.80
CA LYS A 365 3.36 -9.13 14.05
C LYS A 365 4.18 -8.00 14.63
N GLU A 366 5.04 -7.40 13.81
CA GLU A 366 5.95 -6.34 14.24
C GLU A 366 5.17 -5.12 14.75
N PHE A 367 4.17 -4.67 13.99
CA PHE A 367 3.37 -3.49 14.36
C PHE A 367 2.58 -3.69 15.66
N THR A 368 2.08 -4.90 15.90
CA THR A 368 1.28 -5.21 17.09
C THR A 368 2.11 -5.72 18.27
N ALA A 369 3.43 -5.80 18.13
CA ALA A 369 4.34 -6.42 19.08
C ALA A 369 3.87 -7.84 19.46
N GLU A 370 3.53 -8.63 18.44
CA GLU A 370 3.05 -10.02 18.53
C GLU A 370 1.74 -10.23 19.32
N GLN A 371 0.99 -9.16 19.63
CA GLN A 371 -0.33 -9.29 20.25
C GLN A 371 -1.36 -9.95 19.33
N ILE A 372 -1.22 -9.77 18.02
CA ILE A 372 -1.92 -10.56 17.02
C ILE A 372 -1.02 -11.75 16.65
N LYS A 373 -1.49 -12.96 16.93
CA LYS A 373 -0.77 -14.18 16.58
C LYS A 373 -0.89 -14.44 15.08
N VAL A 374 0.20 -14.82 14.44
CA VAL A 374 0.15 -15.25 13.04
C VAL A 374 0.52 -16.72 12.98
N GLU A 375 -0.41 -17.51 12.44
CA GLU A 375 -0.31 -18.96 12.31
C GLU A 375 -0.15 -19.34 10.84
N ASN A 376 0.97 -19.98 10.51
CA ASN A 376 1.19 -20.49 9.16
C ASN A 376 0.27 -21.68 8.90
N ILE A 377 -0.52 -21.61 7.83
CA ILE A 377 -1.36 -22.74 7.44
C ILE A 377 -0.52 -23.82 6.73
N ASP A 378 -0.92 -25.08 6.93
CA ASP A 378 -0.29 -26.22 6.28
C ASP A 378 -0.79 -26.39 4.83
N GLU A 379 0.03 -25.97 3.88
CA GLU A 379 -0.22 -26.08 2.44
C GLU A 379 0.51 -27.28 1.79
N THR A 380 0.99 -28.24 2.58
CA THR A 380 1.87 -29.33 2.09
C THR A 380 1.14 -30.63 1.75
N ALA A 381 -0.10 -30.78 2.22
CA ALA A 381 -0.85 -32.04 2.10
C ALA A 381 -1.12 -32.49 0.65
N ILE A 382 -1.23 -31.55 -0.30
CA ILE A 382 -1.48 -31.84 -1.73
C ILE A 382 -0.37 -31.17 -2.55
N PRO A 383 0.74 -31.87 -2.84
CA PRO A 383 1.87 -31.26 -3.52
C PRO A 383 1.57 -30.98 -5.00
N ALA A 384 2.45 -30.21 -5.63
CA ALA A 384 2.49 -30.10 -7.08
C ALA A 384 2.72 -31.49 -7.72
N LEU A 385 2.14 -31.70 -8.89
CA LEU A 385 2.07 -32.99 -9.57
C LEU A 385 3.32 -33.31 -10.40
N HIS A 386 4.26 -32.38 -10.54
CA HIS A 386 5.54 -32.62 -11.20
C HIS A 386 6.49 -33.43 -10.30
N ARG A 387 7.59 -33.89 -10.89
CA ARG A 387 8.64 -34.61 -10.17
C ARG A 387 9.34 -33.67 -9.16
N PRO A 388 9.47 -34.02 -7.86
CA PRO A 388 9.99 -33.10 -6.84
C PRO A 388 11.41 -32.56 -7.09
N ASP A 389 12.31 -33.40 -7.61
CA ASP A 389 13.70 -33.07 -7.96
C ASP A 389 13.86 -32.43 -9.36
N ALA A 390 12.76 -32.25 -10.09
CA ALA A 390 12.76 -31.68 -11.43
C ALA A 390 11.59 -30.70 -11.61
N ALA A 391 11.48 -29.74 -10.68
CA ALA A 391 10.51 -28.67 -10.78
C ALA A 391 10.79 -27.80 -12.03
N PRO A 392 9.80 -27.52 -12.88
CA PRO A 392 9.97 -26.57 -13.95
C PRO A 392 10.16 -25.17 -13.36
N ALA A 393 10.92 -24.31 -14.06
CA ALA A 393 11.13 -22.92 -13.63
C ALA A 393 9.83 -22.12 -13.48
N ILE A 394 8.78 -22.52 -14.22
CA ILE A 394 7.41 -22.01 -14.10
C ILE A 394 6.49 -23.22 -14.10
N LEU A 395 5.66 -23.36 -13.07
CA LEU A 395 4.66 -24.42 -12.99
C LEU A 395 3.62 -24.25 -14.09
N GLY A 396 3.37 -25.33 -14.85
CA GLY A 396 2.28 -25.39 -15.80
C GLY A 396 0.92 -25.56 -15.12
N VAL A 397 -0.16 -25.24 -15.84
CA VAL A 397 -1.54 -25.44 -15.35
C VAL A 397 -1.82 -26.89 -14.96
N ASP A 398 -1.16 -27.85 -15.62
CA ASP A 398 -1.36 -29.27 -15.33
C ASP A 398 -0.51 -29.79 -14.16
N ASP A 399 0.43 -28.99 -13.63
CA ASP A 399 1.28 -29.34 -12.49
C ASP A 399 0.60 -29.05 -11.14
N VAL A 400 -0.55 -28.37 -11.14
CA VAL A 400 -1.25 -27.93 -9.92
C VAL A 400 -2.74 -28.29 -10.04
N LEU A 401 -3.33 -28.82 -8.97
CA LEU A 401 -4.79 -29.01 -8.88
C LEU A 401 -5.46 -27.70 -8.44
N TYR A 402 -6.55 -27.30 -9.10
CA TYR A 402 -7.34 -26.11 -8.76
C TYR A 402 -8.78 -26.46 -8.39
N LEU A 403 -9.42 -25.63 -7.56
CA LEU A 403 -10.80 -25.84 -7.11
C LEU A 403 -11.83 -25.90 -8.25
N ASP A 404 -11.52 -25.29 -9.40
CA ASP A 404 -12.37 -25.23 -10.57
C ASP A 404 -11.98 -26.21 -11.69
N ASP A 405 -11.11 -27.19 -11.39
CA ASP A 405 -10.80 -28.24 -12.36
C ASP A 405 -12.06 -29.06 -12.68
N THR A 406 -12.35 -29.22 -13.98
CA THR A 406 -13.40 -30.14 -14.42
C THR A 406 -12.94 -31.59 -14.25
N GLU A 407 -13.85 -32.55 -14.37
CA GLU A 407 -13.47 -33.96 -14.37
C GLU A 407 -12.42 -34.28 -15.45
N MET A 408 -12.54 -33.66 -16.63
CA MET A 408 -11.58 -33.83 -17.71
C MET A 408 -10.20 -33.27 -17.32
N ASP A 409 -10.16 -32.12 -16.65
CA ASP A 409 -8.91 -31.52 -16.16
C ASP A 409 -8.26 -32.41 -15.11
N ILE A 410 -9.01 -32.86 -14.09
CA ILE A 410 -8.51 -33.76 -13.04
C ILE A 410 -7.90 -35.03 -13.65
N ARG A 411 -8.63 -35.71 -14.55
CA ARG A 411 -8.14 -36.92 -15.21
C ARG A 411 -6.89 -36.65 -16.05
N ARG A 412 -6.84 -35.53 -16.78
CA ARG A 412 -5.67 -35.11 -17.57
C ARG A 412 -4.45 -34.88 -16.67
N LYS A 413 -4.63 -34.15 -15.58
CA LYS A 413 -3.57 -33.80 -14.62
C LYS A 413 -3.00 -35.02 -13.92
N ILE A 414 -3.86 -35.89 -13.36
CA ILE A 414 -3.41 -37.12 -12.69
C ILE A 414 -2.76 -38.10 -13.67
N LYS A 415 -3.22 -38.17 -14.92
CA LYS A 415 -2.54 -38.95 -15.96
C LYS A 415 -1.10 -38.48 -16.15
N LYS A 416 -0.88 -37.17 -16.20
CA LYS A 416 0.44 -36.53 -16.37
C LYS A 416 1.29 -36.49 -15.10
N ALA A 417 0.67 -36.55 -13.92
CA ALA A 417 1.35 -36.47 -12.64
C ALA A 417 2.51 -37.47 -12.52
N TYR A 418 3.59 -37.07 -11.86
CA TYR A 418 4.74 -37.93 -11.64
C TYR A 418 4.41 -39.08 -10.69
N SER A 419 4.72 -40.29 -11.13
CA SER A 419 4.70 -41.50 -10.30
C SER A 419 5.45 -42.59 -11.04
N ALA A 420 6.52 -43.13 -10.46
CA ALA A 420 7.29 -44.23 -11.02
C ALA A 420 7.10 -45.53 -10.21
N PRO A 421 7.29 -46.71 -10.82
CA PRO A 421 7.29 -47.98 -10.10
C PRO A 421 8.38 -48.02 -9.03
N ASN A 422 8.15 -48.76 -7.95
CA ASN A 422 9.11 -48.98 -6.87
C ASN A 422 9.55 -47.71 -6.12
N GLU A 423 8.70 -46.68 -6.12
CA GLU A 423 8.86 -45.48 -5.29
C GLU A 423 7.84 -45.49 -4.15
N SER A 424 8.30 -45.20 -2.93
CA SER A 424 7.42 -45.02 -1.76
C SER A 424 6.95 -43.57 -1.58
N GLU A 425 7.52 -42.62 -2.34
CA GLU A 425 7.27 -41.18 -2.24
C GLU A 425 7.16 -40.58 -3.64
N ASN A 426 5.98 -40.05 -4.00
CA ASN A 426 5.77 -39.21 -5.18
C ASN A 426 4.43 -38.46 -5.03
N PRO A 427 4.13 -37.46 -5.88
CA PRO A 427 2.91 -36.66 -5.75
C PRO A 427 1.61 -37.48 -5.75
N VAL A 428 1.53 -38.56 -6.54
CA VAL A 428 0.31 -39.39 -6.60
C VAL A 428 0.11 -40.14 -5.28
N ILE A 429 1.18 -40.68 -4.69
CA ILE A 429 1.13 -41.32 -3.36
C ILE A 429 0.76 -40.30 -2.29
N ALA A 430 1.30 -39.08 -2.33
CA ALA A 430 0.97 -38.03 -1.37
C ALA A 430 -0.52 -37.66 -1.42
N VAL A 431 -1.10 -37.52 -2.62
CA VAL A 431 -2.55 -37.28 -2.78
C VAL A 431 -3.37 -38.47 -2.28
N ALA A 432 -2.94 -39.70 -2.51
CA ALA A 432 -3.60 -40.89 -1.98
C ALA A 432 -3.54 -40.93 -0.44
N ALA A 433 -2.39 -40.61 0.16
CA ALA A 433 -2.22 -40.51 1.60
C ALA A 433 -3.11 -39.43 2.21
N TYR A 434 -3.26 -38.28 1.54
CA TYR A 434 -4.23 -37.26 1.93
C TYR A 434 -5.67 -37.81 1.99
N PHE A 435 -6.12 -38.52 0.95
CA PHE A 435 -7.45 -39.12 0.96
C PHE A 435 -7.60 -40.24 1.97
N LEU A 436 -6.53 -40.99 2.24
CA LEU A 436 -6.51 -42.00 3.28
C LEU A 436 -6.72 -41.37 4.67
N GLN A 437 -6.01 -40.27 4.96
CA GLN A 437 -6.21 -39.53 6.20
C GLN A 437 -7.62 -38.95 6.31
N LYS A 438 -8.16 -38.45 5.20
CA LYS A 438 -9.49 -37.80 5.15
C LYS A 438 -10.65 -38.80 5.27
N ASN A 439 -10.55 -39.94 4.58
CA ASN A 439 -11.65 -40.90 4.44
C ASN A 439 -11.50 -42.14 5.34
N GLY A 440 -10.32 -42.34 5.94
CA GLY A 440 -9.96 -43.53 6.71
C GLY A 440 -9.47 -44.71 5.86
N GLU A 441 -9.91 -44.81 4.60
CA GLU A 441 -9.50 -45.86 3.67
C GLU A 441 -9.37 -45.37 2.21
N VAL A 442 -8.58 -46.08 1.41
CA VAL A 442 -8.46 -45.89 -0.04
C VAL A 442 -8.60 -47.24 -0.74
N LEU A 443 -9.63 -47.36 -1.58
CA LEU A 443 -9.85 -48.51 -2.46
C LEU A 443 -9.13 -48.31 -3.80
N VAL A 444 -8.30 -49.27 -4.19
CA VAL A 444 -7.72 -49.39 -5.53
C VAL A 444 -8.37 -50.57 -6.25
N GLU A 445 -9.15 -50.26 -7.29
CA GLU A 445 -9.82 -51.26 -8.12
C GLU A 445 -8.87 -51.78 -9.20
N ARG A 446 -8.61 -53.10 -9.22
CA ARG A 446 -7.73 -53.75 -10.21
C ARG A 446 -8.35 -55.06 -10.67
N GLY A 447 -8.09 -55.45 -11.91
CA GLY A 447 -8.48 -56.77 -12.41
C GLY A 447 -7.73 -57.89 -11.68
N GLU A 448 -8.29 -59.09 -11.66
CA GLU A 448 -7.69 -60.29 -11.05
C GLU A 448 -6.24 -60.53 -11.51
N ALA A 449 -5.97 -60.32 -12.81
CA ALA A 449 -4.63 -60.46 -13.39
C ALA A 449 -3.58 -59.47 -12.83
N ASN A 450 -4.03 -58.39 -12.19
CA ASN A 450 -3.21 -57.33 -11.61
C ASN A 450 -3.26 -57.34 -10.06
N GLY A 451 -3.63 -58.48 -9.46
CA GLY A 451 -3.65 -58.66 -8.00
C GLY A 451 -4.98 -58.32 -7.32
N GLY A 452 -6.04 -58.03 -8.09
CA GLY A 452 -7.38 -57.77 -7.57
C GLY A 452 -7.51 -56.46 -6.79
N ASN A 453 -8.74 -56.16 -6.36
CA ASN A 453 -9.03 -54.97 -5.57
C ASN A 453 -8.29 -55.01 -4.23
N ILE A 454 -7.70 -53.89 -3.84
CA ILE A 454 -7.02 -53.73 -2.56
C ILE A 454 -7.53 -52.48 -1.86
N THR A 455 -7.71 -52.56 -0.54
CA THR A 455 -8.08 -51.41 0.29
C THR A 455 -6.96 -51.15 1.28
N TYR A 456 -6.49 -49.90 1.31
CA TYR A 456 -5.51 -49.44 2.27
C TYR A 456 -6.21 -48.66 3.38
N ASP A 457 -5.91 -48.98 4.64
CA ASP A 457 -6.37 -48.29 5.85
C ASP A 457 -5.21 -47.58 6.60
N LYS A 458 -3.97 -47.82 6.18
CA LYS A 458 -2.74 -47.27 6.77
C LYS A 458 -1.79 -46.81 5.70
N GLU A 459 -1.25 -45.60 5.88
CA GLU A 459 -0.33 -44.98 4.92
C GLU A 459 0.95 -45.80 4.73
N ALA A 460 1.46 -46.41 5.81
CA ALA A 460 2.64 -47.27 5.76
C ALA A 460 2.47 -48.45 4.78
N ALA A 461 1.30 -49.11 4.78
CA ALA A 461 1.01 -50.23 3.88
C ALA A 461 0.89 -49.77 2.43
N LEU A 462 0.25 -48.62 2.19
CA LEU A 462 0.18 -48.02 0.85
C LEU A 462 1.58 -47.73 0.28
N ARG A 463 2.45 -47.13 1.09
CA ARG A 463 3.82 -46.78 0.68
C ARG A 463 4.71 -48.00 0.49
N GLU A 464 4.56 -49.02 1.32
CA GLU A 464 5.26 -50.30 1.19
C GLU A 464 4.91 -51.01 -0.13
N ASP A 465 3.62 -51.07 -0.48
CA ASP A 465 3.18 -51.69 -1.73
C ASP A 465 3.62 -50.89 -2.97
N CYS A 466 3.63 -49.55 -2.88
CA CYS A 466 4.19 -48.71 -3.95
C CYS A 466 5.71 -48.90 -4.11
N GLY A 467 6.45 -48.93 -3.00
CA GLY A 467 7.91 -49.07 -2.97
C GLY A 467 8.40 -50.46 -3.38
N SER A 468 7.67 -51.51 -3.00
CA SER A 468 7.97 -52.88 -3.43
C SER A 468 7.55 -53.16 -4.88
N GLY A 469 6.67 -52.33 -5.45
CA GLY A 469 6.09 -52.52 -6.78
C GLY A 469 4.88 -53.46 -6.80
N ALA A 470 4.39 -53.91 -5.63
CA ALA A 470 3.15 -54.68 -5.50
C ALA A 470 1.90 -53.87 -5.94
N LEU A 471 1.97 -52.54 -5.85
CA LEU A 471 0.99 -51.62 -6.41
C LEU A 471 1.58 -50.86 -7.59
N HIS A 472 1.01 -51.05 -8.78
CA HIS A 472 1.45 -50.36 -9.99
C HIS A 472 0.98 -48.89 -10.01
N PRO A 473 1.81 -47.92 -10.42
CA PRO A 473 1.45 -46.50 -10.45
C PRO A 473 0.17 -46.17 -11.23
N GLY A 474 -0.10 -46.90 -12.31
CA GLY A 474 -1.30 -46.71 -13.13
C GLY A 474 -2.61 -47.01 -12.40
N ASP A 475 -2.59 -48.00 -11.49
CA ASP A 475 -3.76 -48.38 -10.70
C ASP A 475 -4.03 -47.32 -9.63
N LEU A 476 -2.97 -46.88 -8.93
CA LEU A 476 -3.08 -45.80 -7.94
C LEU A 476 -3.53 -44.49 -8.57
N LYS A 477 -3.00 -44.11 -9.74
CA LYS A 477 -3.47 -42.93 -10.49
C LYS A 477 -4.96 -43.01 -10.80
N THR A 478 -5.46 -44.19 -11.16
CA THR A 478 -6.89 -44.39 -11.46
C THR A 478 -7.75 -44.21 -10.21
N ALA A 479 -7.31 -44.77 -9.07
CA ALA A 479 -7.98 -44.60 -7.78
C ALA A 479 -7.99 -43.13 -7.32
N VAL A 480 -6.83 -42.46 -7.35
CA VAL A 480 -6.68 -41.05 -6.98
C VAL A 480 -7.53 -40.14 -7.86
N ALA A 481 -7.56 -40.36 -9.17
CA ALA A 481 -8.42 -39.59 -10.06
C ALA A 481 -9.92 -39.75 -9.70
N LYS A 482 -10.37 -40.96 -9.36
CA LYS A 482 -11.75 -41.22 -8.92
C LYS A 482 -12.08 -40.50 -7.61
N LEU A 483 -11.15 -40.51 -6.64
CA LEU A 483 -11.30 -39.80 -5.36
C LEU A 483 -11.37 -38.28 -5.54
N LEU A 484 -10.51 -37.70 -6.37
CA LEU A 484 -10.53 -36.26 -6.70
C LEU A 484 -11.82 -35.85 -7.43
N VAL A 485 -12.29 -36.66 -8.38
CA VAL A 485 -13.55 -36.40 -9.10
C VAL A 485 -14.74 -36.44 -8.14
N SER A 486 -14.76 -37.40 -7.22
CA SER A 486 -15.81 -37.51 -6.19
C SER A 486 -15.78 -36.33 -5.21
N SER A 487 -14.62 -36.03 -4.63
CA SER A 487 -14.47 -34.93 -3.65
C SER A 487 -14.68 -33.52 -4.23
N SER A 488 -14.53 -33.35 -5.54
CA SER A 488 -14.78 -32.07 -6.24
C SER A 488 -16.21 -31.92 -6.74
N GLU A 489 -17.12 -32.88 -6.48
CA GLU A 489 -18.48 -32.87 -7.04
C GLU A 489 -19.24 -31.57 -6.74
N THR A 490 -19.20 -31.09 -5.49
CA THR A 490 -19.87 -29.84 -5.08
C THR A 490 -19.29 -28.62 -5.79
N CYS A 491 -17.96 -28.53 -5.90
CA CYS A 491 -17.29 -27.46 -6.65
C CYS A 491 -17.66 -27.51 -8.14
N ARG A 492 -17.57 -28.68 -8.77
CA ARG A 492 -17.91 -28.87 -10.20
C ARG A 492 -19.39 -28.57 -10.48
N ALA A 493 -20.29 -28.95 -9.59
CA ALA A 493 -21.70 -28.57 -9.69
C ALA A 493 -21.87 -27.05 -9.63
N ALA A 494 -21.13 -26.37 -8.75
CA ALA A 494 -21.15 -24.91 -8.64
C ALA A 494 -20.66 -24.20 -9.91
N LEU A 495 -19.70 -24.76 -10.66
CA LEU A 495 -19.26 -24.24 -11.97
C LEU A 495 -20.40 -24.13 -12.99
N SER A 496 -21.49 -24.89 -12.80
CA SER A 496 -22.65 -24.85 -13.69
C SER A 496 -23.67 -23.78 -13.33
N THR A 497 -23.56 -23.15 -12.15
CA THR A 497 -24.49 -22.11 -11.69
C THR A 497 -24.36 -20.82 -12.50
N PRO A 498 -25.45 -20.04 -12.69
CA PRO A 498 -25.40 -18.80 -13.46
C PRO A 498 -24.38 -17.78 -12.93
N GLU A 499 -24.27 -17.67 -11.61
CA GLU A 499 -23.35 -16.76 -10.92
C GLU A 499 -21.90 -17.11 -11.21
N VAL A 500 -21.50 -18.36 -10.94
CA VAL A 500 -20.11 -18.82 -11.16
C VAL A 500 -19.76 -18.80 -12.65
N LYS A 501 -20.71 -19.09 -13.55
CA LYS A 501 -20.49 -18.94 -15.01
C LYS A 501 -20.18 -17.50 -15.42
N LYS A 502 -20.92 -16.53 -14.86
CA LYS A 502 -20.68 -15.10 -15.12
C LYS A 502 -19.30 -14.67 -14.63
N LEU A 503 -18.91 -15.09 -13.42
CA LEU A 503 -17.58 -14.81 -12.86
C LEU A 503 -16.48 -15.47 -13.69
N SER A 504 -16.60 -16.77 -14.00
CA SER A 504 -15.66 -17.51 -14.86
C SER A 504 -15.45 -16.85 -16.22
N GLN A 505 -16.51 -16.30 -16.83
CA GLN A 505 -16.39 -15.58 -18.09
C GLN A 505 -15.60 -14.27 -17.96
N THR A 506 -15.76 -13.55 -16.84
CA THR A 506 -14.93 -12.38 -16.52
C THR A 506 -13.47 -12.79 -16.35
N LEU A 507 -13.19 -13.86 -15.60
CA LEU A 507 -11.83 -14.34 -15.36
C LEU A 507 -11.12 -14.81 -16.63
N LYS A 508 -11.83 -15.49 -17.54
CA LYS A 508 -11.29 -15.84 -18.88
C LYS A 508 -10.91 -14.61 -19.70
N ASN A 509 -11.63 -13.50 -19.53
CA ASN A 509 -11.28 -12.26 -20.20
C ASN A 509 -10.06 -11.59 -19.53
N ALA A 510 -10.00 -11.61 -18.20
CA ALA A 510 -8.85 -11.12 -17.43
C ALA A 510 -7.56 -11.89 -17.79
N GLU A 511 -7.62 -13.22 -17.84
CA GLU A 511 -6.50 -14.08 -18.26
C GLU A 511 -5.98 -13.70 -19.66
N LYS A 512 -6.89 -13.45 -20.61
CA LYS A 512 -6.52 -12.97 -21.95
C LYS A 512 -5.91 -11.57 -21.95
N LYS A 513 -6.31 -10.67 -21.05
CA LYS A 513 -5.69 -9.35 -20.89
C LYS A 513 -4.26 -9.50 -20.37
N MET A 514 -4.05 -10.32 -19.34
CA MET A 514 -2.73 -10.58 -18.75
C MET A 514 -1.76 -11.18 -19.76
N ALA A 515 -2.22 -12.11 -20.59
CA ALA A 515 -1.41 -12.70 -21.66
C ALA A 515 -0.96 -11.72 -22.75
N LYS A 516 -1.61 -10.54 -22.86
CA LYS A 516 -1.22 -9.47 -23.78
C LYS A 516 -0.33 -8.40 -23.14
N LYS A 517 -0.29 -8.35 -21.80
CA LYS A 517 0.53 -7.40 -20.99
C LYS A 517 1.94 -7.97 -20.75
N LYS A 518 2.10 -9.31 -20.77
CA LYS A 518 3.38 -10.01 -20.91
C LYS A 518 3.91 -9.90 -22.33
#